data_AF-A0A2Y6ENB8-F1
#
_entry.id   AF-A0A2Y6ENB8-F1
#
_cell.length_a   1.000
_cell.length_b   1.000
_cell.length_c   1.000
_cell.angle_alpha   90.00
_cell.angle_beta   90.00
_cell.angle_gamma   90.00
#
_symmetry.space_group_name_H-M   'P 1'
#
loop_
_entity.id
_entity.type
_entity.pdbx_description
1 polymer ?
#
loop_
_entity_poly.entity_id
_entity_poly.type
_entity_poly.pdbx_seq_one_letter_code
_entity_poly.pdbx_strand_id
1 'polypeptide(L)' 'MGVIRLADGSHPPLGISVKDKTSHKELGLVADGGFVYLNGIQDDSKLTLRWGDKSCFIQPPNSSNLTTGTVILPCISQN' A
#
# COMPACT_ATOMS: atom_id res chain seq x y z
N MET A 1 -10.75 -0.37 2.06
CA MET A 1 -9.73 -0.65 3.11
C MET A 1 -8.83 -1.79 2.61
N GLY A 2 -7.54 -1.79 2.94
CA GLY A 2 -6.63 -2.86 2.53
C GLY A 2 -5.79 -3.40 3.68
N VAL A 3 -5.14 -4.54 3.44
CA VAL A 3 -4.06 -5.09 4.27
C VAL A 3 -2.84 -5.35 3.40
N ILE A 4 -1.70 -4.77 3.78
CA ILE A 4 -0.46 -4.89 3.04
C ILE A 4 0.29 -6.13 3.50
N ARG A 5 0.73 -6.95 2.55
CA ARG A 5 1.50 -8.16 2.80
C ARG A 5 2.70 -8.24 1.88
N LEU A 6 3.86 -8.56 2.45
CA LEU A 6 5.08 -8.91 1.71
C LEU A 6 5.01 -10.37 1.25
N ALA A 7 5.92 -10.76 0.35
CA ALA A 7 6.00 -12.12 -0.18
C ALA A 7 6.24 -13.19 0.90
N ASP A 8 6.90 -12.83 2.01
CA ASP A 8 7.14 -13.69 3.17
C ASP A 8 5.96 -13.73 4.16
N GLY A 9 4.85 -13.05 3.84
CA GLY A 9 3.67 -12.93 4.71
C GLY A 9 3.78 -11.86 5.80
N SER A 10 4.95 -11.23 5.96
CA SER A 10 5.12 -10.10 6.88
C SER A 10 4.40 -8.84 6.37
N HIS A 11 4.45 -7.76 7.16
CA HIS A 11 3.86 -6.48 6.78
C HIS A 11 4.78 -5.30 7.11
N PRO A 12 4.57 -4.14 6.46
CA PRO A 12 5.28 -2.93 6.81
C PRO A 12 4.98 -2.51 8.27
N PRO A 13 5.90 -1.76 8.91
CA PRO A 13 5.67 -1.19 10.24
C PRO A 13 4.51 -0.19 10.29
N LEU A 14 4.01 0.06 11.51
CA LEU A 14 3.07 1.14 11.80
C LEU A 14 3.65 2.51 11.40
N GLY A 15 2.81 3.37 10.82
CA GLY A 15 3.14 4.75 10.50
C GLY A 15 3.86 4.96 9.16
N ILE A 16 4.09 3.90 8.38
CA ILE A 16 4.72 4.04 7.06
C ILE A 16 3.78 4.71 6.07
N SER A 17 4.29 5.73 5.39
CA SER A 17 3.58 6.46 4.35
C SER A 17 3.41 5.63 3.09
N VAL A 18 2.17 5.57 2.60
CA VAL A 18 1.82 5.00 1.30
C VAL A 18 1.62 6.15 0.33
N LYS A 19 2.49 6.23 -0.68
CA LYS A 19 2.50 7.33 -1.64
C LYS A 19 2.20 6.86 -3.04
N ASP A 20 1.49 7.68 -3.80
CA ASP A 20 1.41 7.50 -5.24
C ASP A 20 2.80 7.70 -5.87
N LYS A 21 3.20 6.79 -6.75
CA LYS A 21 4.55 6.77 -7.35
C LYS A 21 4.81 8.00 -8.22
N THR A 22 3.78 8.49 -8.92
CA THR A 22 3.92 9.53 -9.94
C THR A 22 3.78 10.92 -9.33
N SER A 23 2.72 11.13 -8.55
CA SER A 23 2.42 12.42 -7.92
C SER A 23 3.15 12.62 -6.59
N HIS A 24 3.72 11.57 -6.01
CA HIS A 24 4.33 11.56 -4.67
C HIS A 24 3.38 11.97 -3.52
N LYS A 25 2.08 12.09 -3.81
CA LYS A 25 1.05 12.42 -2.83
C LYS A 25 0.92 11.27 -1.84
N GLU A 26 0.84 11.59 -0.56
CA GLU A 26 0.46 10.63 0.47
C GLU A 26 -1.01 10.27 0.33
N LEU A 27 -1.27 8.97 0.24
CA LEU A 27 -2.61 8.39 0.07
C LEU A 27 -3.10 7.74 1.36
N GLY A 28 -2.20 7.43 2.30
CA GLY A 28 -2.54 6.87 3.61
C GLY A 28 -1.31 6.46 4.41
N LEU A 29 -1.57 5.94 5.61
CA LEU A 29 -0.56 5.43 6.54
C LEU A 29 -0.86 3.96 6.88
N VAL A 30 0.20 3.17 7.03
CA VAL A 30 0.10 1.79 7.52
C VAL A 30 -0.28 1.81 9.01
N ALA A 31 -1.37 1.14 9.34
CA ALA A 31 -1.84 0.86 10.69
C ALA A 31 -1.27 -0.47 11.20
N ASP A 32 -1.60 -0.83 12.45
CA ASP A 32 -1.16 -2.07 13.07
C ASP A 32 -1.56 -3.31 12.24
N GLY A 33 -0.77 -4.38 12.29
CA GLY A 33 -1.02 -5.59 11.51
C GLY A 33 -0.94 -5.43 9.98
N GLY A 34 -0.47 -4.28 9.48
CA GLY A 34 -0.36 -3.98 8.05
C GLY A 34 -1.64 -3.42 7.42
N PHE A 35 -2.65 -3.07 8.21
CA PHE A 35 -3.88 -2.46 7.70
C PHE A 35 -3.61 -1.08 7.10
N VAL A 36 -4.40 -0.66 6.12
CA VAL A 36 -4.27 0.66 5.51
C VAL A 36 -5.62 1.20 5.05
N TYR A 37 -5.82 2.49 5.28
CA TYR A 37 -6.90 3.28 4.69
C TYR A 37 -6.27 4.18 3.63
N LEU A 38 -6.70 3.99 2.39
CA LEU A 38 -6.18 4.71 1.24
C LEU A 38 -7.27 5.59 0.65
N ASN A 39 -6.94 6.85 0.38
CA ASN A 39 -7.83 7.83 -0.20
C ASN A 39 -7.23 8.43 -1.47
N GLY A 40 -8.08 8.75 -2.44
CA GLY A 40 -7.66 9.42 -3.68
C GLY A 40 -6.77 8.57 -4.60
N ILE A 41 -6.90 7.25 -4.54
CA ILE A 41 -6.26 6.34 -5.50
C ILE A 41 -6.96 6.49 -6.86
N GLN A 42 -6.17 6.58 -7.92
CA GLN A 42 -6.67 6.52 -9.29
C GLN A 42 -6.54 5.10 -9.83
N ASP A 43 -7.36 4.75 -10.82
CA ASP A 43 -7.15 3.50 -11.54
C ASP A 43 -5.73 3.50 -12.16
N ASP A 44 -5.07 2.35 -12.15
CA ASP A 44 -3.67 2.16 -12.54
C ASP A 44 -2.60 2.88 -11.69
N SER A 45 -2.96 3.56 -10.58
CA SER A 45 -1.99 4.14 -9.65
C SER A 45 -1.02 3.06 -9.14
N LYS A 46 0.28 3.36 -9.17
CA LYS A 46 1.30 2.57 -8.47
C LYS A 46 1.57 3.19 -7.12
N LEU A 47 1.45 2.42 -6.05
CA LEU A 47 1.76 2.90 -4.71
C LEU A 47 3.17 2.51 -4.34
N THR A 48 3.82 3.31 -3.51
CA THR A 48 5.18 3.08 -3.01
C THR A 48 5.23 3.26 -1.50
N LEU A 49 6.02 2.43 -0.85
CA LEU A 49 6.30 2.46 0.58
C LEU A 49 7.80 2.33 0.78
N ARG A 50 8.34 3.03 1.79
CA ARG A 50 9.74 2.91 2.19
C ARG A 50 9.89 2.99 3.70
N TRP A 51 10.68 2.11 4.29
CA TRP A 51 10.98 2.08 5.72
C TRP A 51 12.38 1.51 5.97
N GLY A 52 13.22 2.27 6.66
CA GLY A 52 14.66 1.98 6.72
C GLY A 52 15.22 1.82 5.30
N ASP A 53 15.91 0.71 5.07
CA ASP A 53 16.50 0.35 3.78
C ASP A 53 15.54 -0.47 2.88
N LYS A 54 14.32 -0.75 3.34
CA LYS A 54 13.33 -1.54 2.59
C LYS A 54 12.39 -0.64 1.82
N SER A 55 12.06 -1.03 0.59
CA SER A 55 11.02 -0.37 -0.20
C SER A 55 10.22 -1.38 -1.01
N CYS A 56 8.97 -1.06 -1.28
CA CYS A 56 8.14 -1.86 -2.17
C CYS A 56 7.16 -1.01 -2.96
N PHE A 57 6.62 -1.62 -4.01
CA PHE A 57 5.48 -1.08 -4.72
C PHE A 57 4.26 -2.00 -4.60
N ILE A 58 3.09 -1.38 -4.73
CA ILE A 58 1.80 -2.05 -4.73
C ILE A 58 1.08 -1.63 -6.01
N GLN A 59 0.55 -2.60 -6.74
CA GLN A 59 -0.45 -2.37 -7.78
C GLN A 59 -1.82 -2.67 -7.16
N PRO A 60 -2.58 -1.65 -6.73
CA PRO A 60 -3.91 -1.85 -6.18
C PRO A 60 -4.84 -2.41 -7.27
N PRO A 61 -5.84 -3.22 -6.91
CA PRO A 61 -6.91 -3.56 -7.83
C PRO A 61 -7.69 -2.29 -8.23
N ASN A 62 -8.45 -2.34 -9.32
CA ASN A 62 -9.31 -1.23 -9.76
C ASN A 62 -10.06 -0.63 -8.56
N SER A 63 -10.13 0.71 -8.51
CA SER A 63 -10.56 1.46 -7.33
C SER A 63 -11.95 1.07 -6.81
N SER A 64 -12.83 0.58 -7.70
CA SER A 64 -14.16 0.03 -7.38
C SER A 64 -14.13 -1.20 -6.47
N ASN A 65 -13.01 -1.93 -6.38
CA ASN A 65 -12.86 -3.09 -5.49
C ASN A 65 -12.40 -2.71 -4.08
N LEU A 66 -11.97 -1.46 -3.86
CA LEU A 66 -11.47 -1.00 -2.56
C LEU A 66 -12.59 -0.51 -1.62
N THR A 67 -13.80 -0.36 -2.14
CA THR A 67 -15.00 0.11 -1.44
C THR A 67 -15.80 -1.01 -0.76
N THR A 68 -15.56 -2.28 -1.10
CA THR A 68 -16.31 -3.42 -0.54
C THR A 68 -15.36 -4.40 0.15
N GLY A 69 -15.26 -4.33 1.48
CA GLY A 69 -14.45 -5.23 2.29
C GLY A 69 -12.96 -4.88 2.40
N THR A 70 -12.18 -5.83 2.92
CA THR A 70 -10.72 -5.73 3.07
C THR A 70 -10.05 -6.51 1.95
N VAL A 71 -9.27 -5.83 1.11
CA VAL A 71 -8.48 -6.48 0.07
C VAL A 71 -7.03 -6.66 0.52
N ILE A 72 -6.39 -7.73 0.05
CA ILE A 72 -4.95 -7.90 0.22
C ILE A 72 -4.25 -7.02 -0.83
N LEU A 73 -3.25 -6.27 -0.39
CA LEU A 73 -2.40 -5.40 -1.20
C LEU A 73 -0.98 -5.98 -1.21
N PRO A 74 -0.61 -6.75 -2.25
CA PRO A 74 0.72 -7.33 -2.34
C PRO A 74 1.80 -6.25 -2.46
N CYS A 75 2.75 -6.27 -1.54
CA CYS A 75 3.93 -5.40 -1.51
C CYS A 75 5.09 -6.15 -2.15
N ILE A 76 5.44 -5.73 -3.36
CA ILE A 76 6.51 -6.33 -4.17
C ILE A 76 7.79 -5.55 -3.88
N SER A 77 8.73 -6.19 -3.17
CA SER A 77 10.01 -5.56 -2.82
C SER A 77 10.72 -5.08 -4.08
N GLN A 78 11.21 -3.85 -4.07
CA GLN A 78 12.12 -3.38 -5.12
C GLN A 78 13.53 -3.77 -4.69
N ASN A 79 14.10 -4.72 -5.41
CA ASN A 79 15.50 -5.10 -5.30
C ASN A 79 16.38 -4.04 -5.95
#